data_AF-A0A6I4I8R8-F1
#
_entry.id   AF-A0A6I4I8R8-F1
#
_cell.length_a   1.000
_cell.length_b   1.000
_cell.length_c   1.000
_cell.angle_alpha   90.00
_cell.angle_beta   90.00
_cell.angle_gamma   90.00
#
_symmetry.space_group_name_H-M   'P 1'
#
loop_
_entity.id
_entity.type
_entity.pdbx_description
1 polymer ?
#
loop_
_entity_poly.entity_id
_entity_poly.type
_entity_poly.pdbx_seq_one_letter_code
_entity_poly.pdbx_strand_id
1 'polypeptide(L)'
;MEENTQPGTFVEYYGKNDIVKWNFNCKSIQEKTSELRDLAIKLWSFKDQLKLRMTTLGKNKNDVETFVDSKKYLQYTADIANKSKHAVLTTSRSGRFVDIDEVIMQCNSGSHTSVDPNDPDKIIFMVNDPTSVSYKAYVRDSHSKYVGKAEIILKNAWMDWQKFINKRNLL
;
A
#
# COMPACT_ATOMS: atom_id res chain seq x y z
N MET A 1 14.82 -17.73 9.58
CA MET A 1 15.33 -17.54 8.22
C MET A 1 14.86 -16.15 7.80
N GLU A 2 15.72 -15.17 7.96
CA GLU A 2 15.46 -13.80 7.51
C GLU A 2 15.75 -13.76 6.01
N GLU A 3 14.71 -13.55 5.19
CA GLU A 3 14.92 -13.22 3.79
C GLU A 3 15.52 -11.82 3.71
N ASN A 4 16.81 -11.78 3.35
CA ASN A 4 17.48 -10.58 2.88
C ASN A 4 16.69 -10.02 1.70
N THR A 5 15.94 -8.95 1.94
CA THR A 5 15.33 -8.13 0.90
C THR A 5 16.47 -7.39 0.21
N GLN A 6 17.03 -7.99 -0.84
CA GLN A 6 18.06 -7.32 -1.64
C GLN A 6 17.49 -6.04 -2.24
N PRO A 7 18.24 -4.93 -2.25
CA PRO A 7 17.84 -3.72 -2.97
C PRO A 7 17.58 -4.00 -4.45
N GLY A 8 16.46 -3.48 -4.95
CA GLY A 8 16.01 -3.71 -6.31
C GLY A 8 16.94 -3.06 -7.33
N THR A 9 17.63 -3.88 -8.12
CA THR A 9 18.25 -3.43 -9.38
C THR A 9 17.18 -3.44 -10.46
N PHE A 10 16.95 -2.31 -11.12
CA PHE A 10 16.04 -2.19 -12.25
C PHE A 10 16.85 -1.89 -13.51
N VAL A 11 16.59 -2.63 -14.59
CA VAL A 11 17.23 -2.39 -15.90
C VAL A 11 16.15 -1.94 -16.85
N GLU A 12 16.29 -0.74 -17.41
CA GLU A 12 15.35 -0.21 -18.41
C GLU A 12 16.11 0.18 -19.68
N TYR A 13 15.63 -0.27 -20.84
CA TYR A 13 16.32 -0.08 -22.12
C TYR A 13 15.76 1.17 -22.82
N TYR A 14 16.63 2.10 -23.21
CA TYR A 14 16.26 3.26 -24.00
C TYR A 14 17.02 3.24 -25.34
N GLY A 15 16.32 2.91 -26.42
CA GLY A 15 16.90 2.91 -27.77
C GLY A 15 17.57 1.60 -28.18
N LYS A 16 18.17 1.59 -29.38
CA LYS A 16 18.74 0.37 -29.99
C LYS A 16 20.05 -0.09 -29.33
N ASN A 17 20.81 0.80 -28.67
CA ASN A 17 22.15 0.49 -28.14
C ASN A 17 22.46 1.09 -26.75
N ASP A 18 21.63 1.95 -26.15
CA ASP A 18 21.93 2.55 -24.84
C ASP A 18 21.24 1.78 -23.71
N ILE A 19 22.03 1.24 -22.78
CA ILE A 19 21.51 0.54 -21.59
C ILE A 19 21.62 1.48 -20.41
N VAL A 20 20.46 1.87 -19.87
CA VAL A 20 20.40 2.63 -18.62
C VAL A 20 20.07 1.67 -17.48
N LYS A 21 21.04 1.43 -16.60
CA LYS A 21 20.84 0.59 -15.42
C LYS A 21 20.53 1.47 -14.21
N TRP A 22 19.40 1.23 -13.58
CA TRP A 22 19.00 1.93 -12.36
C TRP A 22 19.23 1.03 -11.15
N ASN A 23 20.16 1.43 -10.28
CA ASN A 23 20.35 0.77 -8.99
C ASN A 23 19.68 1.63 -7.92
N PHE A 24 18.55 1.15 -7.41
CA PHE A 24 17.88 1.79 -6.29
C PHE A 24 18.17 0.98 -5.03
N ASN A 25 18.85 1.57 -4.04
CA ASN A 25 18.96 0.96 -2.72
C ASN A 25 17.68 1.21 -1.89
N CYS A 26 16.51 0.97 -2.47
CA CYS A 26 15.21 1.17 -1.83
C CYS A 26 14.22 0.09 -2.26
N LYS A 27 13.03 0.11 -1.65
CA LYS A 27 11.95 -0.83 -1.98
C LYS A 27 11.53 -0.69 -3.44
N SER A 28 11.25 -1.81 -4.09
CA SER A 28 10.60 -1.82 -5.38
C SER A 28 9.16 -1.30 -5.30
N ILE A 29 8.63 -0.88 -6.46
CA ILE A 29 7.20 -0.55 -6.62
C ILE A 29 6.32 -1.73 -6.17
N GLN A 30 6.74 -2.95 -6.48
CA GLN A 30 6.05 -4.19 -6.11
C GLN A 30 6.06 -4.39 -4.61
N GLU A 31 7.22 -4.29 -3.95
CA GLU A 31 7.33 -4.38 -2.49
C GLU A 31 6.50 -3.30 -1.80
N LYS A 32 6.51 -2.06 -2.31
CA LYS A 32 5.71 -0.98 -1.73
C LYS A 32 4.21 -1.23 -1.89
N THR A 33 3.80 -1.76 -3.04
CA THR A 33 2.39 -2.15 -3.29
C THR A 33 1.96 -3.26 -2.32
N SER A 34 2.77 -4.30 -2.16
CA SER A 34 2.52 -5.39 -1.21
C SER A 34 2.43 -4.89 0.23
N GLU A 35 3.34 -4.01 0.66
CA GLU A 35 3.31 -3.40 2.00
C GLU A 35 1.99 -2.66 2.27
N LEU A 36 1.50 -1.89 1.30
CA LEU A 36 0.24 -1.15 1.43
C LEU A 36 -0.97 -2.09 1.47
N ARG A 37 -0.97 -3.15 0.66
CA ARG A 37 -2.00 -4.20 0.68
C ARG A 37 -2.01 -4.96 2.00
N ASP A 38 -0.84 -5.32 2.52
CA ASP A 38 -0.69 -5.96 3.83
C ASP A 38 -1.19 -5.08 4.96
N LEU A 39 -0.92 -3.77 4.89
CA LEU A 39 -1.46 -2.81 5.85
C LEU A 39 -2.99 -2.75 5.79
N ALA A 40 -3.57 -2.75 4.58
CA ALA A 40 -5.02 -2.84 4.40
C ALA A 40 -5.60 -4.12 5.01
N ILE A 41 -4.95 -5.28 4.78
CA ILE A 41 -5.34 -6.57 5.35
C ILE A 41 -5.30 -6.52 6.89
N LYS A 42 -4.22 -5.99 7.47
CA LYS A 42 -4.08 -5.84 8.93
C LYS A 42 -5.19 -4.97 9.49
N LEU A 43 -5.39 -3.77 8.92
CA LEU A 43 -6.46 -2.84 9.33
C LEU A 43 -7.85 -3.46 9.19
N TRP A 44 -8.08 -4.29 8.17
CA TRP A 44 -9.36 -4.98 8.00
C TRP A 44 -9.57 -6.07 9.07
N SER A 45 -8.51 -6.77 9.43
CA SER A 45 -8.55 -7.87 10.41
C SER A 45 -8.84 -7.37 11.85
N PHE A 46 -8.64 -6.07 12.14
CA PHE A 46 -9.04 -5.46 13.42
C PHE A 46 -10.52 -5.64 13.73
N LYS A 47 -11.40 -5.69 12.72
CA LYS A 47 -12.84 -5.86 12.95
C LYS A 47 -13.13 -7.12 13.76
N ASP A 48 -12.42 -8.22 13.49
CA ASP A 48 -12.70 -9.52 14.08
C ASP A 48 -12.19 -9.55 15.54
N GLN A 49 -11.04 -8.92 15.78
CA GLN A 49 -10.53 -8.68 17.14
C GLN A 49 -11.48 -7.81 17.96
N LEU A 50 -12.02 -6.75 17.37
CA LEU A 50 -12.98 -5.85 18.05
C LEU A 50 -14.33 -6.54 18.31
N LYS A 51 -14.81 -7.39 17.38
CA LYS A 51 -16.02 -8.20 17.60
C LYS A 51 -15.83 -9.18 18.76
N LEU A 52 -14.67 -9.82 18.84
CA LEU A 52 -14.32 -10.68 19.96
C LEU A 52 -14.30 -9.89 21.28
N ARG A 53 -13.58 -8.76 21.30
CA ARG A 53 -13.49 -7.89 22.49
C ARG A 53 -14.86 -7.37 22.96
N MET A 54 -15.72 -6.94 22.02
CA MET A 54 -17.09 -6.52 22.32
C MET A 54 -17.89 -7.65 22.97
N THR A 55 -17.76 -8.87 22.45
CA THR A 55 -18.42 -10.06 23.00
C THR A 55 -17.93 -10.36 24.42
N THR A 56 -16.61 -10.33 24.65
CA THR A 56 -16.01 -10.53 25.98
C THR A 56 -16.49 -9.51 27.01
N LEU A 57 -16.78 -8.28 26.58
CA LEU A 57 -17.29 -7.21 27.43
C LEU A 57 -18.83 -7.18 27.55
N GLY A 58 -19.55 -8.19 27.02
CA GLY A 58 -21.01 -8.23 27.02
C GLY A 58 -21.68 -7.18 26.14
N LYS A 59 -20.95 -6.59 25.18
CA LYS A 59 -21.44 -5.57 24.24
C LYS A 59 -21.86 -6.20 22.91
N ASN A 60 -22.71 -5.50 22.16
CA ASN A 60 -23.19 -5.98 20.87
C ASN A 60 -22.09 -5.96 19.80
N LYS A 61 -21.62 -7.14 19.36
CA LYS A 61 -20.60 -7.26 18.29
C LYS A 61 -21.05 -6.69 16.94
N ASN A 62 -22.36 -6.61 16.68
CA ASN A 62 -22.89 -6.07 15.41
C ASN A 62 -22.68 -4.56 15.29
N ASP A 63 -22.37 -3.87 16.40
CA ASP A 63 -21.96 -2.47 16.38
C ASP A 63 -20.68 -2.26 15.55
N VAL A 64 -19.80 -3.26 15.48
CA VAL A 64 -18.57 -3.20 14.66
C VAL A 64 -18.91 -3.20 13.18
N GLU A 65 -19.79 -4.10 12.75
CA GLU A 65 -20.21 -4.19 11.34
C GLU A 65 -20.94 -2.91 10.92
N THR A 66 -21.88 -2.46 11.75
CA THR A 66 -22.60 -1.19 11.54
C THR A 66 -21.63 0.00 11.44
N PHE A 67 -20.58 0.00 12.27
CA PHE A 67 -19.56 1.05 12.22
C PHE A 67 -18.75 1.00 10.93
N VAL A 68 -18.26 -0.17 10.53
CA VAL A 68 -17.55 -0.37 9.25
C VAL A 68 -18.39 0.14 8.08
N ASP A 69 -19.66 -0.26 8.03
CA ASP A 69 -20.56 0.07 6.93
C ASP A 69 -20.95 1.57 6.92
N SER A 70 -20.74 2.28 8.02
CA SER A 70 -20.92 3.73 8.12
C SER A 70 -19.68 4.56 7.71
N LYS A 71 -18.53 3.91 7.48
CA LYS A 71 -17.23 4.60 7.25
C LYS A 71 -16.62 4.24 5.91
N LYS A 72 -16.66 5.19 4.98
CA LYS A 72 -16.10 5.02 3.62
C LYS A 72 -14.67 4.50 3.58
N TYR A 73 -13.79 4.94 4.50
CA TYR A 73 -12.39 4.51 4.51
C TYR A 73 -12.20 3.07 5.01
N LEU A 74 -13.07 2.60 5.92
CA LEU A 74 -13.11 1.21 6.33
C LEU A 74 -13.67 0.32 5.22
N GLN A 75 -14.70 0.79 4.50
CA GLN A 75 -15.21 0.09 3.32
C GLN A 75 -14.17 -0.04 2.21
N TYR A 76 -13.42 1.03 1.90
CA TYR A 76 -12.32 0.96 0.92
C TYR A 76 -11.21 0.02 1.36
N THR A 77 -10.82 0.08 2.65
CA THR A 77 -9.85 -0.86 3.22
C THR A 77 -10.33 -2.31 3.10
N ALA A 78 -11.63 -2.57 3.31
CA ALA A 78 -12.21 -3.90 3.16
C ALA A 78 -12.11 -4.40 1.71
N ASP A 79 -12.42 -3.57 0.72
CA ASP A 79 -12.32 -3.94 -0.70
C ASP A 79 -10.88 -4.26 -1.09
N ILE A 80 -9.91 -3.39 -0.73
CA ILE A 80 -8.48 -3.61 -1.00
C ILE A 80 -8.00 -4.91 -0.34
N ALA A 81 -8.35 -5.12 0.93
CA ALA A 81 -7.95 -6.31 1.67
C ALA A 81 -8.55 -7.59 1.08
N ASN A 82 -9.83 -7.57 0.71
CA ASN A 82 -10.49 -8.72 0.12
C ASN A 82 -9.92 -9.06 -1.27
N LYS A 83 -9.62 -8.05 -2.10
CA LYS A 83 -8.99 -8.28 -3.41
C LYS A 83 -7.54 -8.74 -3.28
N SER A 84 -6.84 -8.35 -2.22
CA SER A 84 -5.49 -8.84 -1.93
C SER A 84 -5.49 -10.30 -1.45
N LYS A 85 -6.55 -10.73 -0.75
CA LYS A 85 -6.74 -12.12 -0.29
C LYS A 85 -7.30 -13.04 -1.36
N HIS A 86 -8.09 -12.50 -2.28
CA HIS A 86 -8.81 -13.25 -3.30
C HIS A 86 -8.47 -12.69 -4.67
N ALA A 87 -7.96 -13.53 -5.58
CA ALA A 87 -7.59 -13.11 -6.93
C ALA A 87 -8.72 -12.38 -7.69
N VAL A 88 -9.98 -12.63 -7.34
CA VAL A 88 -11.16 -11.93 -7.86
C VAL A 88 -12.03 -11.47 -6.70
N LEU A 89 -12.34 -10.17 -6.65
CA LEU A 89 -13.25 -9.59 -5.67
C LEU A 89 -14.70 -9.80 -6.13
N THR A 90 -15.42 -10.73 -5.51
CA THR A 90 -16.83 -11.03 -5.84
C THR A 90 -17.83 -10.14 -5.11
N THR A 91 -17.42 -9.55 -3.98
CA THR A 91 -18.26 -8.70 -3.14
C THR A 91 -17.49 -7.46 -2.70
N SER A 92 -18.13 -6.29 -2.77
CA SER A 92 -17.56 -5.00 -2.35
C SER A 92 -18.44 -4.37 -1.28
N ARG A 93 -17.82 -3.88 -0.20
CA ARG A 93 -18.53 -3.12 0.84
C ARG A 93 -18.74 -1.67 0.47
N SER A 94 -17.85 -1.10 -0.35
CA SER A 94 -18.00 0.27 -0.82
C SER A 94 -18.92 0.41 -2.05
N GLY A 95 -19.25 -0.71 -2.70
CA GLY A 95 -19.92 -0.75 -4.00
C GLY A 95 -19.04 -0.34 -5.18
N ARG A 96 -17.76 -0.02 -4.94
CA ARG A 96 -16.82 0.51 -5.95
C ARG A 96 -15.69 -0.45 -6.32
N PHE A 97 -15.51 -1.54 -5.57
CA PHE A 97 -14.47 -2.55 -5.83
C PHE A 97 -13.07 -1.91 -5.94
N VAL A 98 -12.74 -1.05 -4.98
CA VAL A 98 -11.52 -0.25 -5.05
C VAL A 98 -10.24 -1.09 -4.82
N ASP A 99 -9.16 -0.71 -5.47
CA ASP A 99 -7.83 -1.32 -5.31
C ASP A 99 -6.71 -0.29 -5.41
N ILE A 100 -5.55 -0.65 -4.88
CA ILE A 100 -4.29 0.03 -5.15
C ILE A 100 -3.91 -0.30 -6.59
N ASP A 101 -3.95 0.73 -7.44
CA ASP A 101 -3.76 0.59 -8.89
C ASP A 101 -2.33 0.96 -9.29
N GLU A 102 -1.94 2.19 -8.98
CA GLU A 102 -0.67 2.76 -9.43
C GLU A 102 0.18 3.19 -8.23
N VAL A 103 1.41 2.68 -8.18
CA VAL A 103 2.45 3.11 -7.23
C VAL A 103 3.59 3.72 -8.02
N ILE A 104 3.78 5.02 -7.86
CA ILE A 104 4.82 5.79 -8.53
C ILE A 104 5.98 5.96 -7.56
N MET A 105 7.17 5.55 -7.99
CA MET A 105 8.43 5.89 -7.33
C MET A 105 8.97 7.19 -7.92
N GLN A 106 9.29 8.16 -7.06
CA GLN A 106 9.84 9.45 -7.45
C GLN A 106 11.16 9.69 -6.75
N CYS A 107 12.20 10.01 -7.53
CA CYS A 107 13.48 10.44 -6.99
C CYS A 107 13.46 11.96 -6.81
N ASN A 108 13.63 12.39 -5.56
CA ASN A 108 13.89 13.77 -5.20
C ASN A 108 15.38 14.07 -5.47
N SER A 109 15.74 15.36 -5.56
CA SER A 109 17.11 15.82 -5.85
C SER A 109 18.17 15.08 -5.02
N GLY A 110 19.19 14.52 -5.67
CA GLY A 110 20.25 13.72 -5.00
C GLY A 110 20.66 12.44 -5.74
N SER A 111 20.11 12.15 -6.92
CA SER A 111 20.55 11.02 -7.75
C SER A 111 21.95 11.27 -8.33
N HIS A 112 22.83 10.28 -8.21
CA HIS A 112 24.15 10.30 -8.84
C HIS A 112 24.11 9.50 -10.14
N THR A 113 24.59 10.11 -11.22
CA THR A 113 24.80 9.41 -12.49
C THR A 113 26.27 9.02 -12.55
N SER A 114 26.55 7.77 -12.88
CA SER A 114 27.89 7.23 -13.07
C SER A 114 27.93 6.37 -14.32
N VAL A 115 29.03 6.38 -15.05
CA VAL A 115 29.24 5.44 -16.17
C VAL A 115 29.73 4.10 -15.61
N ASP A 116 29.29 2.97 -16.16
CA ASP A 116 29.80 1.65 -15.76
C ASP A 116 31.31 1.58 -16.05
N PRO A 117 32.17 1.33 -15.05
CA PRO A 117 33.62 1.27 -15.27
C PRO A 117 34.05 0.11 -16.19
N ASN A 118 33.19 -0.90 -16.40
CA ASN A 118 33.47 -2.04 -17.27
C ASN A 118 32.80 -1.93 -18.64
N ASP A 119 31.95 -0.92 -18.85
CA ASP A 119 31.22 -0.72 -20.10
C ASP A 119 30.85 0.77 -20.27
N PRO A 120 31.70 1.57 -20.93
CA PRO A 120 31.52 3.02 -21.02
C PRO A 120 30.27 3.46 -21.78
N ASP A 121 29.64 2.56 -22.54
CA ASP A 121 28.37 2.81 -23.24
C ASP A 121 27.15 2.56 -22.32
N LYS A 122 27.38 2.11 -21.07
CA LYS A 122 26.34 1.94 -20.05
C LYS A 122 26.34 3.09 -19.06
N ILE A 123 25.20 3.78 -19.00
CA ILE A 123 24.95 4.79 -17.97
C ILE A 123 24.24 4.10 -16.80
N ILE A 124 24.86 4.18 -15.62
CA ILE A 124 24.27 3.71 -14.36
C ILE A 124 23.75 4.93 -13.59
N PHE A 125 22.45 4.97 -13.38
CA PHE A 125 21.86 5.89 -12.40
C PHE A 125 21.78 5.19 -11.05
N MET A 126 22.44 5.75 -10.05
CA MET A 126 22.43 5.22 -8.70
C MET A 126 21.72 6.20 -7.76
N VAL A 127 20.75 5.67 -7.04
CA VAL A 127 20.12 6.38 -5.92
C VAL A 127 20.62 5.73 -4.63
N ASN A 128 21.65 6.34 -4.07
CA ASN A 128 22.36 5.82 -2.89
C ASN A 128 21.67 6.17 -1.58
N ASP A 129 20.88 7.24 -1.56
CA ASP A 129 20.14 7.69 -0.39
C ASP A 129 18.67 7.28 -0.50
N PRO A 130 18.18 6.30 0.29
CA PRO A 130 16.78 5.89 0.27
C PRO A 130 15.81 7.01 0.65
N THR A 131 16.27 8.04 1.38
CA THR A 131 15.44 9.19 1.78
C THR A 131 15.18 10.15 0.63
N SER A 132 16.00 10.08 -0.43
CA SER A 132 15.76 10.78 -1.69
C SER A 132 14.63 10.15 -2.51
N VAL A 133 14.11 8.97 -2.14
CA VAL A 133 13.00 8.33 -2.84
C VAL A 133 11.69 8.54 -2.10
N SER A 134 10.66 8.97 -2.83
CA SER A 134 9.29 9.05 -2.34
C SER A 134 8.36 8.18 -3.17
N TYR A 135 7.32 7.64 -2.53
CA TYR A 135 6.29 6.84 -3.20
C TYR A 135 4.98 7.58 -3.16
N LYS A 136 4.23 7.48 -4.26
CA LYS A 136 2.84 7.91 -4.34
C LYS A 136 2.01 6.73 -4.77
N ALA A 137 1.09 6.30 -3.93
CA ALA A 137 0.16 5.23 -4.26
C ALA A 137 -1.27 5.75 -4.44
N TYR A 138 -1.90 5.37 -5.54
CA TYR A 138 -3.25 5.78 -5.87
C TYR A 138 -4.22 4.59 -5.81
N VAL A 139 -5.42 4.89 -5.32
CA VAL A 139 -6.54 3.95 -5.27
C VAL A 139 -7.56 4.36 -6.32
N ARG A 140 -7.98 3.38 -7.12
CA ARG A 140 -9.02 3.55 -8.14
C ARG A 140 -10.15 2.55 -7.93
N ASP A 141 -11.32 2.85 -8.48
CA ASP A 141 -12.44 1.91 -8.54
C ASP A 141 -12.36 0.98 -9.75
N SER A 142 -13.31 0.07 -9.89
CA SER A 142 -13.40 -0.87 -11.02
C SER A 142 -13.51 -0.20 -12.40
N HIS A 143 -13.83 1.09 -12.46
CA HIS A 143 -13.94 1.88 -13.70
C HIS A 143 -12.71 2.78 -13.90
N SER A 144 -11.60 2.50 -13.21
CA SER A 144 -10.37 3.29 -13.24
C SER A 144 -10.55 4.75 -12.79
N LYS A 145 -11.64 5.05 -12.06
CA LYS A 145 -11.86 6.39 -11.50
C LYS A 145 -11.04 6.56 -10.23
N TYR A 146 -10.36 7.69 -10.14
CA TYR A 146 -9.59 8.06 -8.96
C TYR A 146 -10.47 8.16 -7.71
N VAL A 147 -10.08 7.46 -6.64
CA VAL A 147 -10.76 7.45 -5.33
C VAL A 147 -9.98 8.26 -4.30
N GLY A 148 -8.65 8.13 -4.30
CA GLY A 148 -7.78 8.80 -3.33
C GLY A 148 -6.35 8.27 -3.31
N LYS A 149 -5.51 8.82 -2.43
CA LYS A 149 -4.18 8.26 -2.15
C LYS A 149 -4.29 7.11 -1.14
N ALA A 150 -3.53 6.04 -1.34
CA ALA A 150 -3.60 4.86 -0.48
C ALA A 150 -3.27 5.19 0.97
N GLU A 151 -2.22 5.99 1.21
CA GLU A 151 -1.78 6.38 2.55
C GLU A 151 -2.85 7.19 3.29
N ILE A 152 -3.57 8.06 2.58
CA ILE A 152 -4.66 8.85 3.16
C ILE A 152 -5.83 7.94 3.53
N ILE A 153 -6.17 6.98 2.68
CA ILE A 153 -7.27 6.02 2.95
C ILE A 153 -6.93 5.17 4.18
N LEU A 154 -5.74 4.56 4.22
CA LEU A 154 -5.31 3.70 5.31
C LEU A 154 -5.16 4.47 6.63
N LYS A 155 -4.62 5.70 6.59
CA LYS A 155 -4.56 6.58 7.76
C LYS A 155 -5.94 6.90 8.31
N ASN A 156 -6.88 7.28 7.47
CA ASN A 156 -8.23 7.60 7.93
C ASN A 156 -8.98 6.36 8.43
N ALA A 157 -8.77 5.19 7.82
CA ALA A 157 -9.29 3.92 8.32
C ALA A 157 -8.79 3.62 9.73
N TRP A 158 -7.50 3.80 9.99
CA TRP A 158 -6.93 3.68 11.33
C TRP A 158 -7.56 4.68 12.32
N MET A 159 -7.70 5.95 11.93
CA MET A 159 -8.33 6.97 12.76
C MET A 159 -9.80 6.63 13.08
N ASP A 160 -10.54 6.04 12.14
CA ASP A 160 -11.91 5.57 12.38
C ASP A 160 -11.92 4.43 13.41
N TRP A 161 -10.98 3.48 13.33
CA TRP A 161 -10.83 2.46 14.38
C TRP A 161 -10.53 3.04 15.75
N GLN A 162 -9.59 3.99 15.85
CA GLN A 162 -9.29 4.66 17.11
C GLN A 162 -10.52 5.35 17.71
N LYS A 163 -11.32 6.04 16.89
CA LYS A 163 -12.57 6.66 17.33
C LYS A 163 -13.56 5.62 17.86
N PHE A 164 -13.70 4.48 17.19
CA PHE A 164 -14.58 3.40 17.65
C PHE A 164 -14.13 2.84 19.00
N ILE A 165 -12.84 2.53 19.12
CA ILE A 165 -12.21 2.00 20.34
C ILE A 165 -12.44 2.96 21.52
N ASN A 166 -12.15 4.24 21.33
CA ASN A 166 -12.32 5.27 22.36
C ASN A 166 -13.79 5.46 22.72
N LYS A 167 -14.68 5.60 21.74
CA LYS A 167 -16.13 5.79 21.98
C LYS A 167 -16.74 4.61 22.73
N ARG A 168 -16.22 3.40 22.54
CA ARG A 168 -16.73 2.17 23.14
C ARG A 168 -15.94 1.74 24.39
N ASN A 169 -14.95 2.51 24.85
CA ASN A 169 -14.08 2.17 25.99
C ASN A 169 -13.58 0.71 25.92
N LEU A 170 -12.87 0.37 24.83
CA LEU A 170 -12.41 -1.01 24.58
C LEU A 170 -10.97 -1.29 25.05
N LEU A 171 -10.24 -0.23 25.44
CA LEU A 171 -8.94 -0.29 26.10
C LEU A 171 -9.15 -0.45 27.61
#